data_AF-A0A7X8ZMY4-F1
#
_entry.id   AF-A0A7X8ZMY4-F1
#
_cell.length_a   1.000
_cell.length_b   1.000
_cell.length_c   1.000
_cell.angle_alpha   90.00
_cell.angle_beta   90.00
_cell.angle_gamma   90.00
#
_symmetry.space_group_name_H-M   'P 1'
#
loop_
_entity.id
_entity.type
_entity.pdbx_description
1 polymer ?
#
loop_
_entity_poly.entity_id
_entity_poly.type
_entity_poly.pdbx_seq_one_letter_code
_entity_poly.pdbx_strand_id
1 'polypeptide(L)'
;MGYDEIPLPVEDLINGNLYAVVCDSLIASDFVLANKKYQNLLVVTGTVSEENKEIAIAVTKGNSELVTLINDCLEKLEKNGKIAELKQKYNIL
;
A
#
# COMPACT_ATOMS: atom_id res chain seq x y z
N MET A 1 10.01 9.53 -21.54
CA MET A 1 9.51 8.16 -21.27
C MET A 1 9.19 8.09 -19.80
N GLY A 2 8.01 7.60 -19.45
CA GLY A 2 7.62 7.36 -18.06
C GLY A 2 7.84 5.91 -17.69
N TYR A 3 7.59 5.59 -16.42
CA TYR A 3 7.55 4.22 -15.93
C TYR A 3 6.10 3.74 -15.93
N ASP A 4 5.87 2.54 -16.46
CA ASP A 4 4.53 1.93 -16.46
C ASP A 4 4.24 1.17 -15.15
N GLU A 5 5.29 0.74 -14.44
CA GLU A 5 5.18 -0.03 -13.20
C GLU A 5 6.17 0.49 -12.15
N ILE A 6 5.78 0.49 -10.86
CA ILE A 6 6.59 1.01 -9.74
C ILE A 6 7.92 0.26 -9.50
N PRO A 7 8.08 -1.04 -9.78
CA PRO A 7 9.37 -1.70 -9.58
C PRO A 7 10.51 -1.09 -10.42
N LEU A 8 10.20 -0.61 -11.63
CA LEU A 8 11.19 -0.05 -12.56
C LEU A 8 11.89 1.23 -12.02
N PRO A 9 11.18 2.29 -11.57
CA PRO A 9 11.82 3.46 -10.98
C PRO A 9 12.55 3.15 -9.67
N VAL A 10 12.10 2.14 -8.90
CA VAL A 10 12.79 1.72 -7.67
C VAL A 10 14.15 1.10 -8.00
N GLU A 11 14.25 0.27 -9.04
CA GLU A 11 15.53 -0.27 -9.50
C GLU A 11 16.43 0.83 -10.08
N ASP A 12 15.85 1.79 -10.80
CA ASP A 12 16.62 2.90 -11.38
C ASP A 12 17.16 3.88 -10.31
N LEU A 13 16.43 4.05 -9.21
CA LEU A 13 16.92 4.75 -8.00
C LEU A 13 18.13 4.03 -7.39
N ILE A 14 18.10 2.71 -7.27
CA ILE A 14 19.22 1.92 -6.74
C ILE A 14 20.45 2.03 -7.65
N ASN A 15 20.24 2.13 -8.96
CA ASN A 15 21.31 2.34 -9.94
C ASN A 15 21.88 3.78 -9.94
N GLY A 16 21.30 4.69 -9.16
CA GLY A 16 21.76 6.09 -9.06
C GLY A 16 21.31 7.00 -10.20
N ASN A 17 20.36 6.56 -11.02
CA ASN A 17 19.82 7.33 -12.13
C ASN A 17 18.71 8.31 -11.69
N LEU A 18 18.09 8.04 -10.53
CA LEU A 18 17.09 8.90 -9.89
C LEU A 18 17.55 9.33 -8.49
N TYR A 19 17.02 10.46 -8.01
CA TYR A 19 17.26 10.95 -6.65
C TYR A 19 16.16 10.54 -5.66
N ALA A 20 14.93 10.33 -6.15
CA ALA A 20 13.79 9.93 -5.35
C ALA A 20 12.70 9.31 -6.23
N VAL A 21 11.85 8.49 -5.61
CA VAL A 21 10.64 7.93 -6.19
C VAL A 21 9.47 8.22 -5.25
N VAL A 22 8.37 8.72 -5.80
CA VAL A 22 7.12 8.95 -5.06
C VAL A 22 6.14 7.83 -5.44
N CYS A 23 5.66 7.08 -4.45
CA CYS A 23 4.67 6.03 -4.64
C CYS A 23 3.75 5.94 -3.41
N ASP A 24 2.65 5.18 -3.55
CA ASP A 24 1.72 4.97 -2.43
C ASP A 24 2.38 4.19 -1.28
N SER A 25 1.95 4.47 -0.05
CA SER A 25 2.53 3.91 1.18
C SER A 25 2.48 2.38 1.23
N LEU A 26 1.45 1.75 0.65
CA LEU A 26 1.37 0.28 0.55
C LEU A 26 2.48 -0.30 -0.32
N ILE A 27 2.78 0.35 -1.44
CA ILE A 27 3.85 -0.11 -2.34
C ILE A 27 5.20 0.11 -1.67
N ALA A 28 5.40 1.27 -1.02
CA ALA A 28 6.62 1.52 -0.25
C ALA A 28 6.80 0.50 0.89
N SER A 29 5.73 0.15 1.60
CA SER A 29 5.75 -0.86 2.66
C SER A 29 6.19 -2.23 2.15
N ASP A 30 5.54 -2.74 1.10
CA ASP A 30 5.81 -4.09 0.60
C ASP A 30 7.13 -4.15 -0.19
N PHE A 31 7.27 -3.29 -1.21
CA PHE A 31 8.42 -3.33 -2.11
C PHE A 31 9.68 -2.75 -1.52
N VAL A 32 9.63 -1.80 -0.58
CA VAL A 32 10.86 -1.23 0.00
C VAL A 32 11.14 -1.81 1.37
N LEU A 33 10.20 -1.75 2.30
CA LEU A 33 10.47 -2.11 3.70
C LEU A 33 10.44 -3.61 3.98
N ALA A 34 9.52 -4.36 3.36
CA ALA A 34 9.37 -5.79 3.60
C ALA A 34 10.25 -6.66 2.68
N ASN A 35 10.72 -6.12 1.56
CA ASN A 35 11.51 -6.86 0.58
C ASN A 35 12.99 -6.88 0.96
N LYS A 36 13.52 -8.08 1.27
CA LYS A 36 14.93 -8.30 1.64
C LYS A 36 15.95 -7.77 0.63
N LYS A 37 15.59 -7.69 -0.66
CA LYS A 37 16.45 -7.13 -1.71
C LYS A 37 16.68 -5.63 -1.52
N TYR A 38 15.69 -4.91 -0.96
CA TYR A 38 15.63 -3.45 -0.98
C TYR A 38 15.67 -2.80 0.40
N GLN A 39 15.21 -3.50 1.45
CA GLN A 39 15.07 -2.98 2.81
C GLN A 39 16.36 -2.41 3.44
N ASN A 40 17.53 -2.84 2.96
CA ASN A 40 18.83 -2.38 3.45
C ASN A 40 19.49 -1.34 2.55
N LEU A 41 18.87 -1.02 1.41
CA LEU A 41 19.40 -0.12 0.37
C LEU A 41 18.62 1.20 0.30
N LEU A 42 17.34 1.16 0.64
CA LEU A 42 16.41 2.26 0.48
C LEU A 42 15.72 2.58 1.79
N VAL A 43 15.31 3.84 1.95
CA VAL A 43 14.52 4.32 3.09
C VAL A 43 13.26 5.00 2.57
N VAL A 44 12.15 4.84 3.30
CA VAL A 44 10.90 5.57 3.03
C VAL A 44 10.91 6.83 3.88
N THR A 45 10.77 7.99 3.25
CA THR A 45 10.79 9.29 3.94
C THR A 45 9.90 10.31 3.26
N GLY A 46 9.35 11.23 4.06
CA GLY A 46 8.49 12.32 3.61
C GLY A 46 7.08 11.87 3.23
N THR A 47 6.20 12.86 3.11
CA THR A 47 4.81 12.70 2.67
C THR A 47 4.52 13.80 1.67
N VAL A 48 4.02 13.44 0.49
CA VAL A 48 3.74 14.41 -0.59
C VAL A 48 2.32 14.98 -0.49
N SER A 49 1.39 14.24 0.10
CA SER A 49 0.03 14.70 0.38
C SER A 49 -0.48 14.05 1.68
N GLU A 50 -1.15 14.85 2.52
CA GLU A 50 -1.86 14.39 3.72
C GLU A 50 -3.27 13.85 3.39
N GLU A 51 -3.64 13.81 2.11
CA GLU A 51 -4.90 13.22 1.68
C GLU A 51 -4.87 11.72 1.98
N ASN A 52 -5.67 11.31 2.97
CA ASN A 52 -5.91 9.92 3.26
C ASN A 52 -6.58 9.27 2.05
N LYS A 53 -5.78 8.56 1.25
CA LYS A 53 -6.30 7.69 0.20
C LYS A 53 -6.90 6.45 0.87
N GLU A 54 -8.20 6.49 1.09
CA GLU A 54 -8.94 5.32 1.55
C GLU A 54 -8.97 4.25 0.46
N ILE A 55 -8.72 3.00 0.84
CA ILE A 55 -8.78 1.84 -0.04
C ILE A 55 -10.07 1.10 0.28
N ALA A 56 -10.84 0.80 -0.75
CA ALA A 56 -12.13 0.14 -0.64
C ALA A 56 -12.24 -1.05 -1.61
N ILE A 57 -13.15 -1.97 -1.29
CA ILE A 57 -13.48 -3.09 -2.17
C ILE A 57 -14.52 -2.60 -3.18
N ALA A 58 -14.14 -2.56 -4.46
CA ALA A 58 -15.05 -2.18 -5.53
C ALA A 58 -16.07 -3.30 -5.79
N VAL A 59 -17.34 -2.92 -5.93
CA VAL A 59 -18.44 -3.83 -6.27
C VAL A 59 -19.26 -3.28 -7.44
N THR A 60 -19.99 -4.16 -8.12
CA THR A 60 -20.92 -3.79 -9.18
C THR A 60 -21.97 -2.81 -8.65
N LYS A 61 -22.15 -1.68 -9.36
CA LYS A 61 -23.11 -0.64 -8.99
C LYS A 61 -24.52 -1.22 -8.84
N GLY A 62 -25.18 -0.90 -7.72
CA GLY A 62 -26.55 -1.35 -7.41
C GLY A 62 -26.63 -2.67 -6.65
N ASN A 63 -25.52 -3.38 -6.43
CA ASN A 63 -25.52 -4.59 -5.61
C ASN A 63 -25.43 -4.27 -4.11
N SER A 64 -26.51 -3.72 -3.55
CA SER A 64 -26.54 -3.30 -2.14
C SER A 64 -26.40 -4.46 -1.17
N GLU A 65 -26.87 -5.66 -1.52
CA GLU A 65 -26.75 -6.85 -0.68
C GLU A 65 -25.27 -7.21 -0.45
N LEU A 66 -24.46 -7.20 -1.53
CA LEU A 66 -23.04 -7.48 -1.43
C LEU A 66 -22.28 -6.37 -0.68
N VAL A 67 -22.64 -5.10 -0.90
CA VAL A 67 -22.06 -3.97 -0.14
C VAL A 67 -22.27 -4.16 1.36
N THR A 68 -23.51 -4.44 1.77
CA THR A 68 -23.85 -4.64 3.18
C THR A 68 -23.07 -5.81 3.76
N LEU A 69 -23.05 -6.95 3.07
CA LEU A 69 -22.33 -8.14 3.53
C LEU A 69 -20.83 -7.87 3.74
N ILE A 70 -20.18 -7.19 2.79
CA ILE A 70 -18.77 -6.84 2.89
C ILE A 70 -18.52 -5.91 4.07
N ASN A 71 -19.31 -4.85 4.21
CA ASN A 71 -19.14 -3.86 5.27
C ASN A 71 -19.37 -4.47 6.67
N ASP A 72 -20.40 -5.30 6.84
CA ASP A 72 -20.67 -6.00 8.10
C ASP A 72 -19.52 -6.94 8.49
N CYS A 73 -18.91 -7.61 7.51
CA CYS A 73 -17.76 -8.46 7.73
C CYS A 73 -16.51 -7.65 8.11
N LEU A 74 -16.23 -6.54 7.41
CA LEU A 74 -15.11 -5.66 7.72
C LEU A 74 -15.25 -5.08 9.13
N GLU A 75 -16.45 -4.61 9.52
CA GLU A 75 -16.69 -4.07 10.85
C GLU A 75 -16.43 -5.11 11.95
N LYS A 76 -16.83 -6.38 11.74
CA LYS A 76 -16.52 -7.48 12.68
C LYS A 76 -15.02 -7.75 12.80
N LEU A 77 -14.30 -7.70 11.67
CA LEU A 77 -12.85 -7.92 11.63
C LEU A 77 -12.06 -6.75 12.24
N GLU A 78 -12.58 -5.52 12.15
CA GLU A 78 -12.00 -4.37 12.82
C GLU A 78 -12.21 -4.47 14.33
N LYS A 79 -13.46 -4.71 14.77
CA LYS A 79 -13.82 -4.80 16.19
C LYS A 79 -13.06 -5.92 16.93
N ASN A 80 -12.80 -7.03 16.27
CA ASN A 80 -12.07 -8.15 16.87
C ASN A 80 -10.54 -8.03 16.73
N GLY A 81 -10.03 -6.93 16.18
CA GLY A 81 -8.60 -6.66 16.03
C GLY A 81 -7.92 -7.38 14.86
N LYS A 82 -8.64 -8.18 14.08
CA LYS A 82 -8.04 -8.96 12.98
C LYS A 82 -7.45 -8.07 11.89
N ILE A 83 -8.08 -6.95 11.59
CA ILE A 83 -7.51 -5.97 10.63
C ILE A 83 -6.17 -5.42 11.13
N ALA A 84 -6.06 -5.11 12.42
CA ALA A 84 -4.80 -4.62 13.00
C ALA A 84 -3.69 -5.69 12.95
N GLU A 85 -4.02 -6.95 13.27
CA GLU A 85 -3.08 -8.08 13.12
C GLU A 85 -2.57 -8.22 11.68
N LEU A 86 -3.47 -8.08 10.68
CA LEU A 86 -3.10 -8.17 9.28
C LEU A 86 -2.22 -7.00 8.85
N LYS A 87 -2.56 -5.76 9.25
CA LYS A 87 -1.72 -4.58 8.98
C LYS A 87 -0.31 -4.77 9.53
N GLN A 88 -0.19 -5.23 10.78
CA GLN A 88 1.11 -5.52 11.39
C GLN A 88 1.85 -6.63 10.64
N LYS A 89 1.18 -7.75 10.33
CA LYS A 89 1.80 -8.89 9.64
C LYS A 89 2.39 -8.50 8.28
N TYR A 90 1.75 -7.60 7.56
CA TYR A 90 2.17 -7.14 6.23
C TYR A 90 2.87 -5.78 6.26
N ASN A 91 3.27 -5.30 7.44
CA ASN A 91 3.99 -4.03 7.63
C ASN A 91 3.30 -2.80 7.03
N ILE A 92 1.97 -2.81 6.91
CA ILE A 92 1.21 -1.69 6.33
C ILE A 92 1.42 -0.45 7.21
N LEU A 93 1.98 0.61 6.58
CA LEU A 93 2.28 1.91 7.19
C LEU A 93 1.01 2.70 7.53
#